data_AF-A0AAV1QU99-F1
#
_entry.id   AF-A0AAV1QU99-F1
#
_cell.length_a   1.000
_cell.length_b   1.000
_cell.length_c   1.000
_cell.angle_alpha   90.00
_cell.angle_beta   90.00
_cell.angle_gamma   90.00
#
_symmetry.space_group_name_H-M   'P 1'
#
loop_
_entity.id
_entity.type
_entity.pdbx_description
1 polymer ?
#
loop_
_entity_poly.entity_id
_entity_poly.type
_entity_poly.pdbx_seq_one_letter_code
_entity_poly.pdbx_strand_id
1 'polypeptide(L)'
;MARIHTEDLFEVKVEIIKLMAVLDPTGDWMGRGARALDNPRTATGEESVGKLYALLEDLQTNGVQSPSYKKLKGKVFQRIDPDMSA
;
A
#
# COMPACT_ATOMS: atom_id res chain seq x y z
N MET A 1 -23.79 -7.94 6.40
CA MET A 1 -23.01 -6.73 6.74
C MET A 1 -21.50 -6.94 6.58
N ALA A 2 -20.93 -8.09 6.95
CA ALA A 2 -19.48 -8.33 6.80
C ALA A 2 -18.97 -8.35 5.34
N ARG A 3 -19.71 -8.94 4.38
CA ARG A 3 -19.24 -9.09 2.99
C ARG A 3 -18.98 -7.76 2.26
N ILE A 4 -19.92 -6.82 2.35
CA ILE A 4 -19.81 -5.50 1.70
C ILE A 4 -18.56 -4.75 2.20
N HIS A 5 -18.29 -4.82 3.51
CA HIS A 5 -17.13 -4.15 4.08
C HIS A 5 -15.80 -4.81 3.66
N THR A 6 -15.79 -6.12 3.41
CA THR A 6 -14.59 -6.85 2.96
C THR A 6 -14.28 -6.61 1.49
N GLU A 7 -15.30 -6.50 0.63
CA GLU A 7 -15.14 -6.15 -0.78
C GLU A 7 -14.57 -4.75 -0.94
N ASP A 8 -15.13 -3.75 -0.25
CA ASP A 8 -14.60 -2.36 -0.25
C ASP A 8 -13.14 -2.30 0.23
N LEU A 9 -12.80 -3.08 1.27
CA LEU A 9 -11.46 -3.13 1.84
C LEU A 9 -10.46 -3.77 0.86
N PHE A 10 -10.86 -4.82 0.16
CA PHE A 10 -10.01 -5.46 -0.84
C PHE A 10 -9.77 -4.55 -2.04
N GLU A 11 -10.82 -3.91 -2.56
CA GLU A 11 -10.73 -3.02 -3.71
C GLU A 11 -9.80 -1.83 -3.46
N VAL A 12 -9.98 -1.11 -2.34
CA VAL A 12 -9.13 0.04 -2.00
C VAL A 12 -7.67 -0.38 -1.75
N LYS A 13 -7.42 -1.56 -1.14
CA LYS A 13 -6.06 -2.07 -0.97
C LYS A 13 -5.39 -2.35 -2.32
N VAL A 14 -6.10 -2.98 -3.25
CA VAL A 14 -5.58 -3.27 -4.60
C VAL A 14 -5.25 -1.98 -5.35
N GLU A 15 -6.09 -0.95 -5.24
CA GLU A 15 -5.87 0.33 -5.89
C GLU A 15 -4.62 1.04 -5.35
N ILE A 16 -4.45 1.09 -4.01
CA ILE A 16 -3.25 1.61 -3.37
C ILE A 16 -2.00 0.85 -3.83
N ILE A 17 -2.05 -0.48 -3.89
CA ILE A 17 -0.91 -1.32 -4.31
C ILE A 17 -0.52 -1.03 -5.76
N LYS A 18 -1.50 -0.95 -6.67
CA LYS A 18 -1.26 -0.63 -8.08
C LYS A 18 -0.65 0.75 -8.24
N LEU A 19 -1.17 1.74 -7.51
CA LEU A 19 -0.65 3.11 -7.55
C LEU A 19 0.76 3.19 -6.99
N MET A 20 1.04 2.52 -5.86
CA MET A 20 2.39 2.46 -5.30
C MET A 20 3.38 1.74 -6.21
N ALA A 21 2.96 0.70 -6.95
CA ALA A 21 3.82 0.05 -7.94
C ALA A 21 4.25 1.01 -9.07
N VAL A 22 3.42 1.99 -9.41
CA VAL A 22 3.76 3.06 -10.36
C VAL A 22 4.67 4.12 -9.72
N LEU A 23 4.36 4.55 -8.49
CA LEU A 23 5.11 5.60 -7.78
C LEU A 23 6.46 5.13 -7.21
N ASP A 24 6.62 3.84 -6.93
CA ASP A 24 7.82 3.22 -6.36
C ASP A 24 8.15 1.90 -7.10
N PRO A 25 8.70 1.97 -8.33
CA PRO A 25 8.99 0.79 -9.14
C PRO A 25 9.99 -0.18 -8.49
N THR A 26 10.81 0.29 -7.53
CA THR A 26 11.79 -0.53 -6.83
C THR A 26 11.19 -1.34 -5.68
N GLY A 27 9.96 -1.06 -5.26
CA GLY A 27 9.29 -1.81 -4.20
C GLY A 27 8.57 -3.05 -4.71
N ASP A 28 8.59 -4.14 -3.94
CA ASP A 28 7.81 -5.35 -4.26
C ASP A 28 6.31 -5.17 -3.89
N TRP A 29 5.65 -4.21 -4.52
CA TRP A 29 4.26 -3.86 -4.26
C TRP A 29 3.30 -5.00 -4.66
N MET A 30 3.54 -5.65 -5.79
CA MET A 30 2.68 -6.75 -6.24
C MET A 30 2.82 -8.03 -5.41
N GLY A 31 3.97 -8.26 -4.76
CA GLY A 31 4.19 -9.43 -3.90
C GLY A 31 3.96 -9.18 -2.41
N ARG A 32 4.26 -7.97 -1.90
CA ARG A 32 4.25 -7.64 -0.47
C ARG A 32 3.43 -6.40 -0.12
N GLY A 33 2.82 -5.72 -1.10
CA GLY A 33 2.05 -4.49 -0.87
C GLY A 33 0.89 -4.66 0.11
N ALA A 34 0.21 -5.81 0.10
CA ALA A 34 -0.86 -6.10 1.06
C ALA A 34 -0.37 -6.03 2.52
N ARG A 35 0.79 -6.62 2.81
CA ARG A 35 1.40 -6.59 4.15
C ARG A 35 1.83 -5.20 4.59
N ALA A 36 2.16 -4.31 3.66
CA ALA A 36 2.50 -2.92 3.99
C ALA A 36 1.27 -2.11 4.43
N LEU A 37 0.06 -2.55 4.04
CA LEU A 37 -1.20 -1.93 4.42
C LEU A 37 -1.77 -2.48 5.75
N ASP A 38 -1.22 -3.56 6.28
CA ASP A 38 -1.65 -4.12 7.56
C ASP A 38 -1.38 -3.17 8.74
N ASN A 39 -2.24 -3.24 9.74
CA ASN A 39 -2.17 -2.46 10.97
C ASN A 39 -2.06 -3.40 12.18
N PRO A 40 -0.85 -3.57 12.77
CA PRO A 40 -0.65 -4.48 13.90
C PRO A 40 -1.33 -4.02 15.20
N ARG A 41 -1.93 -2.82 15.22
CA ARG A 41 -2.66 -2.30 16.39
C ARG A 41 -4.15 -2.68 16.39
N THR A 42 -4.65 -3.35 15.36
CA THR A 42 -6.03 -3.82 15.31
C THR A 42 -6.10 -5.32 15.61
N ALA A 43 -7.23 -5.77 16.18
CA ALA A 43 -7.43 -7.18 16.51
C ALA A 43 -7.40 -8.11 15.29
N THR A 44 -7.77 -7.58 14.12
CA THR A 44 -7.77 -8.32 12.84
C THR A 44 -6.48 -8.17 12.05
N GLY A 45 -5.58 -7.27 12.46
CA GLY A 45 -4.42 -6.87 11.66
C GLY A 45 -4.76 -5.98 10.45
N GLU A 46 -6.05 -5.73 10.21
CA GLU A 46 -6.55 -4.92 9.10
C GLU A 46 -6.56 -3.43 9.43
N GLU A 47 -6.25 -2.58 8.46
CA GLU A 47 -6.44 -1.13 8.58
C GLU A 47 -7.91 -0.77 8.34
N SER A 48 -8.38 0.33 8.93
CA SER A 48 -9.76 0.77 8.68
C SER A 48 -9.94 1.27 7.25
N VAL A 49 -11.09 0.94 6.64
CA VAL A 49 -11.44 1.37 5.27
C VAL A 49 -11.31 2.89 5.08
N GLY A 50 -11.79 3.68 6.04
CA GLY A 50 -11.66 5.15 5.96
C GLY A 50 -10.21 5.66 5.92
N LYS A 51 -9.27 4.98 6.59
CA LYS A 51 -7.85 5.32 6.49
C LYS A 51 -7.24 4.89 5.16
N LEU A 52 -7.69 3.77 4.60
CA LEU A 52 -7.25 3.33 3.28
C LEU A 52 -7.68 4.34 2.20
N TYR A 53 -8.92 4.86 2.26
CA TYR A 53 -9.35 5.94 1.37
C TYR A 53 -8.54 7.23 1.56
N ALA A 54 -8.24 7.62 2.80
CA ALA A 54 -7.40 8.79 3.05
C ALA A 54 -5.96 8.61 2.51
N LEU A 55 -5.40 7.40 2.58
CA LEU A 55 -4.10 7.08 1.96
C LEU A 55 -4.19 7.20 0.44
N LEU A 56 -5.24 6.63 -0.17
CA LEU A 56 -5.44 6.67 -1.62
C LEU A 56 -5.58 8.10 -2.13
N GLU A 57 -6.39 8.92 -1.47
CA GLU A 57 -6.59 10.35 -1.81
C GLU A 57 -5.28 11.14 -1.74
N ASP A 58 -4.49 10.97 -0.68
CA ASP A 58 -3.18 11.65 -0.53
C ASP A 58 -2.18 11.18 -1.61
N LEU A 59 -2.16 9.89 -1.95
CA LEU A 59 -1.34 9.35 -3.04
C LEU A 59 -1.77 9.87 -4.41
N GLN A 60 -3.08 9.97 -4.69
CA GLN A 60 -3.59 10.49 -5.96
C GLN A 60 -3.32 12.00 -6.10
N THR A 61 -3.45 12.75 -5.01
CA THR A 61 -3.26 14.20 -5.00
C THR A 61 -1.80 14.60 -5.07
N ASN A 62 -0.95 13.97 -4.26
CA ASN A 62 0.42 14.42 -4.01
C ASN A 62 1.48 13.43 -4.53
N GLY A 63 1.11 12.23 -4.98
CA GLY A 63 2.03 11.24 -5.55
C GLY A 63 3.22 10.94 -4.62
N VAL A 64 4.43 11.04 -5.17
CA VAL A 64 5.69 10.82 -4.44
C VAL A 64 6.00 11.88 -3.37
N GLN A 65 5.34 13.04 -3.42
CA GLN A 65 5.48 14.09 -2.41
C GLN A 65 4.61 13.85 -1.18
N SER A 66 3.61 12.95 -1.30
CA SER A 66 2.67 12.64 -0.23
C SER A 66 3.38 12.07 1.02
N PRO A 67 2.93 12.45 2.23
CA PRO A 67 3.32 11.75 3.46
C PRO A 67 2.99 10.26 3.41
N SER A 68 1.88 9.89 2.76
CA SER A 68 1.44 8.51 2.59
C SER A 68 2.45 7.68 1.78
N TYR A 69 3.00 8.23 0.70
CA TYR A 69 4.05 7.58 -0.10
C TYR A 69 5.27 7.27 0.76
N LYS A 70 5.80 8.26 1.49
CA LYS A 70 6.99 8.08 2.34
C LYS A 70 6.76 7.02 3.41
N LYS A 71 5.58 7.04 4.03
CA LYS A 71 5.17 6.07 5.05
C LYS A 71 5.10 4.66 4.46
N LEU A 72 4.46 4.49 3.30
CA LEU A 72 4.25 3.20 2.67
C LEU A 72 5.56 2.63 2.09
N LYS A 73 6.38 3.47 1.44
CA LYS A 73 7.70 3.10 0.92
C LYS A 73 8.62 2.52 2.00
N GLY A 74 8.58 3.08 3.21
CA GLY A 74 9.36 2.56 4.34
C GLY A 74 8.93 1.17 4.83
N LYS A 75 7.78 0.65 4.39
CA LYS A 75 7.24 -0.65 4.81
C LYS A 75 7.44 -1.78 3.81
N VAL A 76 7.70 -1.48 2.53
CA VAL A 76 7.90 -2.48 1.49
C VAL A 76 9.38 -2.75 1.29
N PHE A 77 9.76 -4.03 1.28
CA PHE A 77 11.11 -4.43 0.91
C PHE A 77 11.40 -3.98 -0.53
N GLN A 78 12.56 -3.35 -0.71
CA GLN A 78 13.07 -3.05 -2.04
C GLN A 78 13.38 -4.37 -2.75
N ARG A 79 12.96 -4.49 -4.01
CA ARG A 79 13.45 -5.53 -4.92
C ARG A 79 14.95 -5.30 -5.05
N ILE A 80 15.73 -6.19 -4.45
CA ILE A 80 17.15 -6.30 -4.80
C ILE A 80 17.13 -7.04 -6.13
N ASP A 81 17.22 -6.31 -7.24
CA ASP A 81 17.48 -6.94 -8.53
C ASP A 81 18.91 -7.50 -8.47
N PRO A 82 19.11 -8.83 -8.60
CA PRO A 82 20.43 -9.45 -8.55
C PRO A 82 21.31 -9.10 -9.76
N ASP A 83 20.83 -8.30 -10.72
CA ASP A 83 21.52 -7.95 -11.96
C ASP A 83 22.27 -6.59 -11.90
N MET A 84 22.28 -5.93 -10.74
CA MET A 84 23.00 -4.65 -10.54
C MET A 84 24.35 -4.82 -9.83
N SER A 85 24.90 -6.03 -9.84
CA SER A 85 26.29 -6.31 -9.46
C SER A 85 27.09 -6.75 -10.69
N ALA A 86 27.58 -5.78 -11.46
CA ALA A 86 28.64 -5.97 -12.45
C ALA A 86 29.64 -4.82 -12.33
#